data_AF-A0A8H4K323-F1
#
_entry.id   AF-A0A8H4K323-F1
#
_cell.length_a   1.000
_cell.length_b   1.000
_cell.length_c   1.000
_cell.angle_alpha   90.00
_cell.angle_beta   90.00
_cell.angle_gamma   90.00
#
_symmetry.space_group_name_H-M   'P 1'
#
loop_
_entity.id
_entity.type
_entity.pdbx_description
1 polymer ?
#
loop_
_entity_poly.entity_id
_entity_poly.type
_entity_poly.pdbx_seq_one_letter_code
_entity_poly.pdbx_strand_id
1 'polypeptide(L)'
;MARPRLFTLPYEVRDKIFQEYFSVEGGFFGQLSAEQRRQLRGITLIEDAYAVCSPSAHAMGLIQFCKGNPMLKIERHLKLCRRAPAALSPYRVSYGYTTLSRIDPLRNTGEERLFFENAVSGTSIWLEEAVSLQDAGMPRHSFTLCLDGEPDKAFFSDIFQKIVLRNDASMQISQRLYEMRPHQFRGEPPFCPHRRDRHSKVLKYLTDQHSAAGSINGDPLIRSNFHPGQPLDVEQLVNERLDWNKHDWHMKHCGNTFQLEEYPPTFGRWYDNFMAY
;
A
#
# COMPACT_ATOMS: atom_id res chain seq x y z
N MET A 1 -33.14 15.50 -14.63
CA MET A 1 -31.70 15.36 -14.92
C MET A 1 -31.15 14.19 -14.14
N ALA A 2 -30.47 13.23 -14.78
CA ALA A 2 -29.82 12.13 -14.08
C ALA A 2 -28.69 12.69 -13.21
N ARG A 3 -28.67 12.34 -11.90
CA ARG A 3 -27.54 12.70 -11.03
C ARG A 3 -26.28 12.00 -11.56
N PRO A 4 -25.18 12.71 -11.81
CA PRO A 4 -23.93 12.07 -12.19
C PRO A 4 -23.54 11.09 -11.10
N ARG A 5 -23.18 9.87 -11.49
CA ARG A 5 -22.69 8.86 -10.54
C ARG A 5 -21.30 9.32 -10.08
N LEU A 6 -20.98 9.19 -8.80
CA LEU A 6 -19.67 9.58 -8.25
C LEU A 6 -18.50 9.02 -9.09
N PHE A 7 -18.71 7.84 -9.66
CA PHE A 7 -17.74 7.08 -10.46
C PHE A 7 -17.58 7.54 -11.90
N THR A 8 -18.47 8.38 -12.42
CA THR A 8 -18.36 8.96 -13.77
C THR A 8 -17.61 10.29 -13.77
N LEU A 9 -17.18 10.78 -12.60
CA LEU A 9 -16.43 12.02 -12.48
C LEU A 9 -14.93 11.80 -12.79
N PRO A 10 -14.24 12.83 -13.33
CA PRO A 10 -12.78 12.80 -13.50
C PRO A 10 -12.06 12.43 -12.21
N TYR A 11 -10.86 11.84 -12.32
CA TYR A 11 -10.07 11.38 -11.18
C TYR A 11 -9.81 12.52 -10.18
N GLU A 12 -9.45 13.70 -10.66
CA GLU A 12 -9.11 14.88 -9.88
C GLU A 12 -10.32 15.39 -9.09
N VAL A 13 -11.52 15.24 -9.65
CA VAL A 13 -12.77 15.64 -8.98
C VAL A 13 -13.12 14.63 -7.89
N ARG A 14 -12.98 13.33 -8.18
CA ARG A 14 -13.17 12.27 -7.18
C ARG A 14 -12.19 12.46 -6.01
N ASP A 15 -10.91 12.65 -6.30
CA ASP A 15 -9.86 12.84 -5.30
C ASP A 15 -10.20 13.98 -4.32
N LYS A 16 -10.64 15.13 -4.85
CA LYS A 16 -11.13 16.26 -4.03
C LYS A 16 -12.35 15.90 -3.17
N ILE A 17 -13.31 15.14 -3.70
CA ILE A 17 -14.47 14.68 -2.93
C ILE A 17 -14.03 13.81 -1.74
N PHE A 18 -13.06 12.92 -1.94
CA PHE A 18 -12.56 12.06 -0.86
C PHE A 18 -11.74 12.81 0.18
N GLN A 19 -11.03 13.88 -0.21
CA GLN A 19 -10.39 14.78 0.74
C GLN A 19 -11.41 15.50 1.63
N GLU A 20 -12.60 15.83 1.10
CA GLU A 20 -13.64 16.53 1.86
C GLU A 20 -14.64 15.60 2.55
N TYR A 21 -14.55 14.28 2.33
CA TYR A 21 -15.53 13.29 2.81
C TYR A 21 -15.82 13.39 4.32
N PHE A 22 -14.81 13.70 5.12
CA PHE A 22 -14.94 13.84 6.57
C PHE A 22 -15.63 15.13 7.00
N SER A 23 -15.62 16.15 6.14
CA SER A 23 -16.01 17.54 6.42
C SER A 23 -17.40 17.90 5.93
N VAL A 24 -17.95 17.16 4.96
CA VAL A 24 -19.28 17.46 4.37
C VAL A 24 -20.41 17.36 5.39
N GLU A 25 -21.54 17.99 5.08
CA GLU A 25 -22.77 17.83 5.85
C GLU A 25 -23.18 16.34 5.91
N GLY A 26 -23.39 15.83 7.12
CA GLY A 26 -23.60 14.40 7.37
C GLY A 26 -22.31 13.57 7.47
N GLY A 27 -21.14 14.12 7.16
CA GLY A 27 -19.84 13.51 7.45
C GLY A 27 -19.50 13.55 8.95
N PHE A 28 -18.62 12.65 9.41
CA PHE A 28 -18.33 12.48 10.84
C PHE A 28 -17.97 13.79 11.54
N PHE A 29 -17.02 14.57 11.01
CA PHE A 29 -16.68 15.85 11.63
C PHE A 29 -17.73 16.90 11.37
N GLY A 30 -18.40 16.89 10.22
CA GLY A 30 -19.53 17.78 9.91
C GLY A 30 -20.64 17.72 10.96
N GLN A 31 -20.86 16.56 11.57
CA GLN A 31 -21.86 16.36 12.64
C GLN A 31 -21.40 16.83 14.03
N LEU A 32 -20.11 17.10 14.23
CA LEU A 32 -19.55 17.53 15.52
C LEU A 32 -19.48 19.06 15.61
N SER A 33 -19.88 19.60 16.76
CA SER A 33 -19.66 21.01 17.10
C SER A 33 -18.17 21.33 17.22
N ALA A 34 -17.81 22.61 17.11
CA ALA A 34 -16.43 23.05 17.29
C ALA A 34 -15.85 22.61 18.66
N GLU A 35 -16.66 22.65 19.72
CA GLU A 35 -16.24 22.22 21.05
C GLU A 35 -15.93 20.72 21.09
N GLN A 36 -16.81 19.89 20.53
CA GLN A 36 -16.61 18.45 20.45
C GLN A 36 -15.35 18.12 19.66
N ARG A 37 -15.11 18.80 18.54
CA ARG A 37 -13.89 18.60 17.73
C ARG A 37 -12.61 18.92 18.50
N ARG A 38 -12.60 19.95 19.37
CA ARG A 38 -11.46 20.28 20.24
C ARG A 38 -11.24 19.29 21.38
N GLN A 39 -12.29 18.59 21.81
CA GLN A 39 -12.23 17.62 22.90
C GLN A 39 -11.87 16.20 22.43
N LEU A 40 -12.01 15.90 21.14
CA LEU A 40 -11.54 14.63 20.59
C LEU A 40 -10.04 14.43 20.85
N ARG A 41 -9.66 13.19 21.16
CA ARG A 41 -8.27 12.78 21.40
C ARG A 41 -7.81 11.65 20.51
N GLY A 42 -8.73 10.78 20.11
CA GLY A 42 -8.42 9.61 19.30
C GLY A 42 -9.54 9.33 18.28
N ILE A 43 -9.15 8.97 17.06
CA ILE A 43 -10.05 8.37 16.07
C ILE A 43 -9.35 7.15 15.51
N THR A 44 -10.06 6.02 15.53
CA THR A 44 -9.60 4.79 14.91
C THR A 44 -10.42 4.54 13.65
N LEU A 45 -9.76 4.62 12.49
CA LEU A 45 -10.34 4.27 11.20
C LEU A 45 -10.06 2.81 10.92
N ILE A 46 -11.11 1.98 10.96
CA ILE A 46 -11.01 0.57 10.61
C ILE A 46 -11.28 0.43 9.11
N GLU A 47 -10.24 0.05 8.39
CA GLU A 47 -10.26 -0.14 6.96
C GLU A 47 -10.41 -1.65 6.69
N ASP A 48 -11.63 -2.16 6.86
CA ASP A 48 -12.02 -3.58 6.73
C ASP A 48 -12.97 -3.91 5.57
N ALA A 49 -13.53 -2.90 4.89
CA ALA A 49 -14.39 -3.00 3.68
C ALA A 49 -13.68 -2.50 2.40
N TYR A 50 -14.26 -2.51 1.20
CA TYR A 50 -13.58 -1.94 0.03
C TYR A 50 -13.37 -0.42 0.17
N ALA A 51 -12.12 0.05 0.07
CA ALA A 51 -11.84 1.47 -0.11
C ALA A 51 -12.13 1.84 -1.57
N VAL A 52 -13.13 2.68 -1.78
CA VAL A 52 -13.56 3.12 -3.09
C VAL A 52 -12.84 4.43 -3.43
N CYS A 53 -12.22 4.52 -4.62
CA CYS A 53 -11.65 5.74 -5.21
C CYS A 53 -10.58 6.49 -4.39
N SER A 54 -9.30 6.33 -4.77
CA SER A 54 -8.15 7.09 -4.23
C SER A 54 -8.00 6.98 -2.70
N PRO A 55 -7.61 5.79 -2.18
CA PRO A 55 -7.36 5.63 -0.75
C PRO A 55 -6.29 6.59 -0.18
N SER A 56 -5.41 7.10 -1.07
CA SER A 56 -4.40 8.13 -0.80
C SER A 56 -4.94 9.53 -0.50
N ALA A 57 -6.25 9.77 -0.67
CA ALA A 57 -6.88 11.04 -0.36
C ALA A 57 -7.56 11.07 1.02
N HIS A 58 -7.80 9.90 1.61
CA HIS A 58 -8.62 9.81 2.82
C HIS A 58 -7.90 10.42 4.03
N ALA A 59 -6.61 10.13 4.23
CA ALA A 59 -5.88 10.71 5.36
C ALA A 59 -5.52 12.17 5.12
N MET A 60 -5.39 12.61 3.86
CA MET A 60 -5.21 14.02 3.50
C MET A 60 -6.37 14.89 4.00
N GLY A 61 -7.61 14.40 3.89
CA GLY A 61 -8.79 15.08 4.40
C GLY A 61 -8.82 15.34 5.91
N LEU A 62 -8.00 14.60 6.66
CA LEU A 62 -7.91 14.70 8.12
C LEU A 62 -6.92 15.78 8.60
N ILE A 63 -6.09 16.32 7.70
CA ILE A 63 -5.03 17.26 8.03
C ILE A 63 -5.59 18.50 8.75
N GLN A 64 -6.67 19.08 8.23
CA GLN A 64 -7.29 20.27 8.78
C GLN A 64 -7.80 20.06 10.21
N PHE A 65 -8.33 18.87 10.52
CA PHE A 65 -8.80 18.54 11.86
C PHE A 65 -7.65 18.34 12.85
N CYS A 66 -6.56 17.72 12.41
CA CYS A 66 -5.37 17.57 13.23
C CYS A 66 -4.70 18.93 13.49
N LYS A 67 -4.70 19.85 12.51
CA LYS A 67 -4.22 21.23 12.71
C LYS A 67 -5.07 21.99 13.73
N GLY A 68 -6.39 21.86 13.66
CA GLY A 68 -7.32 22.52 14.59
C GLY A 68 -7.35 21.91 15.99
N ASN A 69 -6.88 20.68 16.14
CA ASN A 69 -6.76 19.99 17.43
C ASN A 69 -5.44 19.20 17.48
N PRO A 70 -4.33 19.83 17.93
CA PRO A 70 -3.02 19.19 17.98
C PRO A 70 -2.93 17.96 18.90
N MET A 71 -3.91 17.76 19.77
CA MET A 71 -4.01 16.60 20.66
C MET A 71 -4.77 15.42 20.02
N LEU A 72 -5.33 15.61 18.82
CA LEU A 72 -6.01 14.55 18.08
C LEU A 72 -4.99 13.56 17.50
N LYS A 73 -5.21 12.28 17.81
CA LYS A 73 -4.48 11.14 17.25
C LYS A 73 -5.41 10.35 16.33
N ILE A 74 -4.92 10.05 15.12
CA ILE A 74 -5.60 9.22 14.14
C ILE A 74 -4.84 7.91 14.01
N GLU A 75 -5.52 6.80 14.21
CA GLU A 75 -5.00 5.47 13.91
C GLU A 75 -5.80 4.87 12.75
N ARG A 76 -5.14 4.55 11.64
CA ARG A 76 -5.78 3.95 10.47
C ARG A 76 -5.37 2.49 10.34
N HIS A 77 -6.28 1.57 10.61
CA HIS A 77 -6.03 0.13 10.63
C HIS A 77 -6.43 -0.53 9.31
N LEU A 78 -5.45 -0.86 8.49
CA LEU A 78 -5.62 -1.60 7.24
C LEU A 78 -5.66 -3.11 7.51
N LYS A 79 -6.85 -3.72 7.46
CA LYS A 79 -7.04 -5.17 7.58
C LYS A 79 -6.65 -5.84 6.26
N LEU A 80 -5.48 -6.49 6.21
CA LEU A 80 -4.92 -7.05 4.99
C LEU A 80 -5.65 -8.34 4.54
N CYS A 81 -6.14 -9.15 5.48
CA CYS A 81 -6.82 -10.43 5.25
C CYS A 81 -8.04 -10.39 4.36
N ARG A 82 -8.89 -9.37 4.53
CA ARG A 82 -10.11 -9.17 3.74
C ARG A 82 -9.82 -8.44 2.43
N ARG A 83 -8.57 -8.04 2.19
CA ARG A 83 -8.16 -7.08 1.16
C ARG A 83 -6.96 -7.50 0.34
N ALA A 84 -6.44 -8.72 0.47
CA ALA A 84 -5.41 -9.23 -0.43
C ALA A 84 -5.77 -9.08 -1.94
N PRO A 85 -7.05 -8.98 -2.38
CA PRO A 85 -7.36 -8.57 -3.76
C PRO A 85 -7.32 -7.08 -4.09
N ALA A 86 -7.66 -6.20 -3.15
CA ALA A 86 -7.87 -4.76 -3.41
C ALA A 86 -6.69 -3.91 -2.91
N ALA A 87 -6.18 -4.21 -1.73
CA ALA A 87 -4.94 -3.64 -1.19
C ALA A 87 -3.70 -4.16 -1.91
N LEU A 88 -3.87 -5.07 -2.87
CA LEU A 88 -2.83 -5.59 -3.73
C LEU A 88 -3.28 -5.49 -5.21
N SER A 89 -4.10 -4.52 -5.64
CA SER A 89 -4.37 -4.38 -7.10
C SER A 89 -4.79 -2.96 -7.50
N PRO A 90 -3.85 -2.01 -7.60
CA PRO A 90 -4.17 -0.64 -7.98
C PRO A 90 -4.33 -0.41 -9.48
N TYR A 91 -3.99 -1.39 -10.34
CA TYR A 91 -4.28 -1.30 -11.77
C TYR A 91 -5.79 -1.29 -12.09
N ARG A 92 -6.64 -1.61 -11.11
CA ARG A 92 -8.09 -1.43 -11.19
C ARG A 92 -8.56 -0.04 -10.71
N VAL A 93 -7.65 0.87 -10.36
CA VAL A 93 -7.98 2.27 -9.97
C VAL A 93 -7.98 3.22 -11.17
N SER A 94 -7.14 2.98 -12.19
CA SER A 94 -7.27 3.64 -13.51
C SER A 94 -8.54 3.17 -14.24
N TYR A 95 -8.89 1.90 -14.08
CA TYR A 95 -10.14 1.30 -14.54
C TYR A 95 -11.12 1.14 -13.39
N GLY A 96 -11.46 2.26 -12.74
CA GLY A 96 -12.41 2.31 -11.62
C GLY A 96 -13.78 1.66 -11.87
N TYR A 97 -14.06 1.08 -13.05
CA TYR A 97 -15.21 0.20 -13.32
C TYR A 97 -15.02 -0.92 -14.37
N THR A 98 -13.87 -1.09 -15.03
CA THR A 98 -13.77 -2.06 -16.17
C THR A 98 -13.52 -3.50 -15.74
N THR A 99 -13.76 -3.79 -14.47
CA THR A 99 -13.32 -5.05 -13.90
C THR A 99 -14.32 -5.60 -12.86
N LEU A 100 -15.57 -5.12 -12.99
CA LEU A 100 -16.76 -5.99 -13.08
C LEU A 100 -16.87 -6.69 -14.45
N SER A 101 -15.89 -6.54 -15.35
CA SER A 101 -15.67 -7.56 -16.37
C SER A 101 -15.35 -8.83 -15.61
N ARG A 102 -16.31 -9.75 -15.62
CA ARG A 102 -16.14 -11.17 -15.33
C ARG A 102 -14.68 -11.53 -15.47
N ILE A 103 -14.07 -12.01 -14.38
CA ILE A 103 -12.95 -12.94 -14.50
C ILE A 103 -13.34 -13.86 -15.65
N ASP A 104 -12.59 -13.82 -16.75
CA ASP A 104 -12.88 -14.61 -17.92
C ASP A 104 -13.11 -16.05 -17.43
N PRO A 105 -14.35 -16.59 -17.50
CA PRO A 105 -14.63 -17.93 -16.98
C PRO A 105 -13.76 -18.99 -17.66
N LEU A 106 -13.18 -18.66 -18.83
CA LEU A 106 -12.31 -19.53 -19.62
C LEU A 106 -10.86 -19.59 -19.12
N ARG A 107 -10.45 -18.72 -18.18
CA ARG A 107 -9.12 -18.76 -17.54
C ARG A 107 -9.15 -19.29 -16.10
N ASN A 108 -10.29 -19.85 -15.68
CA ASN A 108 -10.48 -20.41 -14.36
C ASN A 108 -9.80 -21.78 -14.26
N THR A 109 -8.50 -21.81 -13.94
CA THR A 109 -7.77 -23.06 -13.67
C THR A 109 -8.01 -23.60 -12.26
N GLY A 110 -8.86 -22.95 -11.45
CA GLY A 110 -9.06 -23.34 -10.05
C GLY A 110 -7.91 -22.98 -9.10
N GLU A 111 -6.84 -22.38 -9.63
CA GLU A 111 -5.70 -21.86 -8.86
C GLU A 111 -5.81 -20.34 -8.78
N GLU A 112 -6.37 -19.84 -7.68
CA GLU A 112 -6.30 -18.41 -7.36
C GLU A 112 -4.81 -18.08 -7.14
N ARG A 113 -4.25 -17.10 -7.85
CA ARG A 113 -2.81 -16.73 -7.74
C ARG A 113 -2.66 -15.27 -7.36
N LEU A 114 -1.76 -14.99 -6.42
CA LEU A 114 -1.42 -13.63 -6.01
C LEU A 114 -0.38 -13.10 -6.98
N PHE A 115 -0.75 -12.10 -7.79
CA PHE A 115 0.21 -11.42 -8.64
C PHE A 115 1.10 -10.50 -7.80
N PHE A 116 2.41 -10.57 -8.02
CA PHE A 116 3.41 -9.83 -7.26
C PHE A 116 3.28 -8.31 -7.42
N GLU A 117 3.05 -7.84 -8.65
CA GLU A 117 2.93 -6.41 -8.99
C GLU A 117 1.76 -5.76 -8.26
N ASN A 118 0.73 -6.58 -8.12
CA ASN A 118 -0.48 -6.33 -7.41
C ASN A 118 -0.14 -6.09 -5.91
N ALA A 119 0.56 -7.04 -5.27
CA ALA A 119 0.95 -6.93 -3.86
C ALA A 119 1.80 -5.71 -3.52
N VAL A 120 2.79 -5.45 -4.37
CA VAL A 120 3.65 -4.28 -4.25
C VAL A 120 2.80 -3.02 -4.39
N SER A 121 2.13 -2.86 -5.53
CA SER A 121 1.53 -1.56 -5.85
C SER A 121 0.40 -1.21 -4.88
N GLY A 122 -0.37 -2.19 -4.42
CA GLY A 122 -1.47 -1.91 -3.53
C GLY A 122 -1.02 -1.58 -2.10
N THR A 123 0.09 -2.13 -1.61
CA THR A 123 0.69 -1.71 -0.33
C THR A 123 1.39 -0.35 -0.47
N SER A 124 2.05 -0.11 -1.60
CA SER A 124 2.79 1.13 -1.86
C SER A 124 1.93 2.38 -1.71
N ILE A 125 0.67 2.37 -2.16
CA ILE A 125 -0.20 3.58 -2.10
C ILE A 125 -0.43 4.04 -0.65
N TRP A 126 -0.65 3.12 0.29
CA TRP A 126 -0.87 3.46 1.70
C TRP A 126 0.41 3.95 2.37
N LEU A 127 1.52 3.27 2.07
CA LEU A 127 2.84 3.61 2.59
C LEU A 127 3.28 5.00 2.09
N GLU A 128 3.10 5.28 0.80
CA GLU A 128 3.40 6.55 0.16
C GLU A 128 2.53 7.70 0.68
N GLU A 129 1.22 7.47 0.88
CA GLU A 129 0.34 8.46 1.50
C GLU A 129 0.84 8.80 2.90
N ALA A 130 1.01 7.79 3.76
CA ALA A 130 1.39 7.99 5.16
C ALA A 130 2.63 8.85 5.32
N VAL A 131 3.68 8.64 4.49
CA VAL A 131 4.89 9.48 4.55
C VAL A 131 4.72 10.85 3.93
N SER A 132 3.78 11.03 3.01
CA SER A 132 3.51 12.33 2.38
C SER A 132 2.63 13.24 3.24
N LEU A 133 1.93 12.70 4.26
CA LEU A 133 1.03 13.49 5.11
C LEU A 133 1.75 14.63 5.85
N GLN A 134 2.95 14.38 6.37
CA GLN A 134 3.71 15.43 7.09
C GLN A 134 4.12 16.56 6.15
N ASP A 135 4.58 16.22 4.94
CA ASP A 135 4.90 17.21 3.89
C ASP A 135 3.66 18.01 3.47
N ALA A 136 2.49 17.39 3.50
CA ALA A 136 1.19 18.04 3.27
C ALA A 136 0.68 18.86 4.48
N GLY A 137 1.42 18.87 5.59
CA GLY A 137 1.13 19.67 6.78
C GLY A 137 0.34 18.94 7.87
N MET A 138 0.22 17.62 7.83
CA MET A 138 -0.24 16.83 8.98
C MET A 138 0.70 17.07 10.17
N PRO A 139 0.20 17.44 11.35
CA PRO A 139 1.03 17.57 12.55
C PRO A 139 1.82 16.28 12.85
N ARG A 140 3.04 16.43 13.37
CA ARG A 140 3.85 15.27 13.78
C ARG A 140 3.13 14.46 14.85
N HIS A 141 3.24 13.14 14.74
CA HIS A 141 2.62 12.19 15.66
C HIS A 141 1.08 12.26 15.74
N SER A 142 0.37 12.95 14.83
CA SER A 142 -1.10 12.96 14.84
C SER A 142 -1.71 11.82 14.01
N PHE A 143 -0.90 11.06 13.27
CA PHE A 143 -1.36 9.99 12.40
C PHE A 143 -0.45 8.77 12.48
N THR A 144 -1.08 7.59 12.54
CA THR A 144 -0.42 6.27 12.51
C THR A 144 -1.16 5.34 11.56
N LEU A 145 -0.46 4.80 10.57
CA LEU A 145 -0.95 3.69 9.74
C LEU A 145 -0.61 2.35 10.40
N CYS A 146 -1.63 1.51 10.62
CA CYS A 146 -1.49 0.19 11.22
C CYS A 146 -1.80 -0.88 10.17
N LEU A 147 -0.81 -1.69 9.80
CA LEU A 147 -0.98 -2.85 8.93
C LEU A 147 -1.34 -4.06 9.78
N ASP A 148 -2.52 -4.63 9.51
CA ASP A 148 -3.06 -5.72 10.30
C ASP A 148 -3.16 -6.99 9.46
N GLY A 149 -2.34 -7.98 9.82
CA GLY A 149 -2.25 -9.28 9.19
C GLY A 149 -3.11 -10.37 9.83
N GLU A 150 -3.95 -10.08 10.82
CA GLU A 150 -4.89 -11.09 11.33
C GLU A 150 -5.81 -11.59 10.20
N PRO A 151 -6.20 -12.87 10.16
CA PRO A 151 -5.88 -13.91 11.14
C PRO A 151 -4.53 -14.61 10.92
N ASP A 152 -3.86 -14.40 9.79
CA ASP A 152 -2.60 -15.10 9.47
C ASP A 152 -1.43 -14.12 9.29
N LYS A 153 -0.83 -13.76 10.42
CA LYS A 153 0.36 -12.90 10.46
C LYS A 153 1.56 -13.51 9.73
N ALA A 154 1.68 -14.84 9.73
CA ALA A 154 2.80 -15.51 9.08
C ALA A 154 2.72 -15.35 7.56
N PHE A 155 1.52 -15.50 7.00
CA PHE A 155 1.24 -15.24 5.59
C PHE A 155 1.62 -13.80 5.17
N PHE A 156 1.27 -12.79 5.97
CA PHE A 156 1.64 -11.40 5.63
C PHE A 156 3.12 -11.10 5.87
N SER A 157 3.76 -11.76 6.83
CA SER A 157 5.21 -11.70 6.99
C SER A 157 5.91 -12.24 5.73
N ASP A 158 5.41 -13.35 5.19
CA ASP A 158 5.89 -13.96 3.95
C ASP A 158 5.66 -13.06 2.73
N ILE A 159 4.49 -12.43 2.59
CA ILE A 159 4.24 -11.46 1.53
C ILE A 159 5.25 -10.31 1.63
N PHE A 160 5.43 -9.71 2.80
CA PHE A 160 6.34 -8.57 2.93
C PHE A 160 7.78 -8.98 2.65
N GLN A 161 8.25 -10.11 3.18
CA GLN A 161 9.62 -10.57 2.97
C GLN A 161 9.90 -11.02 1.53
N LYS A 162 9.05 -11.88 0.97
CA LYS A 162 9.29 -12.55 -0.31
C LYS A 162 8.90 -11.70 -1.51
N ILE A 163 7.91 -10.83 -1.35
CA ILE A 163 7.37 -9.99 -2.42
C ILE A 163 7.80 -8.53 -2.23
N VAL A 164 7.35 -7.87 -1.16
CA VAL A 164 7.48 -6.40 -1.03
C VAL A 164 8.95 -5.96 -0.89
N LEU A 165 9.68 -6.53 0.08
CA LEU A 165 11.09 -6.22 0.32
C LEU A 165 11.98 -6.69 -0.84
N ARG A 166 11.65 -7.81 -1.48
CA ARG A 166 12.41 -8.29 -2.63
C ARG A 166 12.21 -7.40 -3.87
N ASN A 167 10.99 -6.88 -4.08
CA ASN A 167 10.74 -5.87 -5.10
C ASN A 167 11.61 -4.64 -4.88
N ASP A 168 11.61 -4.15 -3.64
CA ASP A 168 12.41 -2.99 -3.25
C ASP A 168 13.90 -3.22 -3.47
N ALA A 169 14.44 -4.36 -3.03
CA ALA A 169 15.82 -4.73 -3.30
C ALA A 169 16.11 -4.80 -4.81
N SER A 170 15.19 -5.34 -5.61
CA SER A 170 15.36 -5.46 -7.06
C SER A 170 15.37 -4.11 -7.76
N MET A 171 14.59 -3.13 -7.26
CA MET A 171 14.70 -1.73 -7.69
C MET A 171 16.08 -1.16 -7.40
N GLN A 172 16.56 -1.33 -6.17
CA GLN A 172 17.87 -0.81 -5.76
C GLN A 172 19.02 -1.45 -6.57
N ILE A 173 18.99 -2.76 -6.75
CA ILE A 173 19.96 -3.51 -7.56
C ILE A 173 19.94 -3.01 -9.01
N SER A 174 18.75 -2.87 -9.61
CA SER A 174 18.61 -2.38 -10.97
C SER A 174 19.22 -0.99 -11.15
N GLN A 175 18.93 -0.09 -10.22
CA GLN A 175 19.46 1.27 -10.25
C GLN A 175 20.99 1.25 -10.14
N ARG A 176 21.53 0.45 -9.20
CA ARG A 176 22.97 0.35 -8.97
C ARG A 176 23.73 -0.25 -10.16
N LEU A 177 23.22 -1.34 -10.74
CA LEU A 177 23.80 -1.97 -11.93
C LEU A 177 23.76 -1.01 -13.13
N TYR A 178 22.67 -0.27 -13.30
CA TYR A 178 22.57 0.74 -14.35
C TYR A 178 23.61 1.86 -14.19
N GLU A 179 23.82 2.36 -12.97
CA GLU A 179 24.86 3.36 -12.67
C GLU A 179 26.28 2.84 -12.95
N MET A 180 26.55 1.58 -12.62
CA MET A 180 27.87 0.98 -12.80
C MET A 180 28.15 0.56 -14.25
N ARG A 181 27.15 0.04 -14.95
CA ARG A 181 27.30 -0.63 -16.25
C ARG A 181 26.13 -0.31 -17.20
N PRO A 182 25.91 0.97 -17.57
CA PRO A 182 24.75 1.38 -18.38
C PRO A 182 24.72 0.73 -19.77
N HIS A 183 25.88 0.36 -20.31
CA HIS A 183 26.03 -0.31 -21.60
C HIS A 183 25.38 -1.70 -21.65
N GLN A 184 25.27 -2.42 -20.52
CA GLN A 184 24.62 -3.73 -20.45
C GLN A 184 23.09 -3.66 -20.60
N PHE A 185 22.50 -2.47 -20.43
CA PHE A 185 21.05 -2.27 -20.38
C PHE A 185 20.50 -1.34 -21.46
N ARG A 186 21.30 -1.05 -22.50
CA ARG A 186 20.90 -0.22 -23.65
C ARG A 186 20.39 1.18 -23.26
N GLY A 187 20.97 1.77 -22.21
CA GLY A 187 20.65 3.14 -21.78
C GLY A 187 19.40 3.30 -20.90
N GLU A 188 18.83 2.20 -20.39
CA GLU A 188 17.71 2.23 -19.44
C GLU A 188 17.96 1.27 -18.28
N PRO A 189 17.47 1.56 -17.06
CA PRO A 189 17.55 0.60 -15.97
C PRO A 189 16.72 -0.66 -16.27
N PRO A 190 17.21 -1.86 -15.91
CA PRO A 190 16.55 -3.13 -16.23
C PRO A 190 15.21 -3.34 -15.51
N PHE A 191 15.00 -2.69 -14.37
CA PHE A 191 13.76 -2.68 -13.62
C PHE A 191 13.30 -1.24 -13.39
N CYS A 192 12.08 -0.94 -13.81
CA CYS A 192 11.55 0.41 -13.78
C CYS A 192 10.09 0.40 -13.27
N PRO A 193 9.85 0.39 -11.96
CA PRO A 193 8.51 0.60 -11.46
C PRO A 193 8.21 2.10 -11.36
N HIS A 194 6.93 2.42 -11.53
CA HIS A 194 6.43 3.77 -11.77
C HIS A 194 6.53 4.77 -10.60
N ARG A 195 7.16 4.44 -9.46
CA ARG A 195 7.26 5.33 -8.30
C ARG A 195 8.57 5.12 -7.56
N ARG A 196 9.39 6.16 -7.47
CA ARG A 196 10.80 6.09 -7.08
C ARG A 196 11.01 6.80 -5.73
N ASP A 197 11.87 6.22 -4.90
CA ASP A 197 12.50 6.73 -3.67
C ASP A 197 11.68 6.77 -2.36
N ARG A 198 10.40 7.16 -2.36
CA ARG A 198 9.65 7.25 -1.09
C ARG A 198 9.39 5.87 -0.48
N HIS A 199 9.02 4.91 -1.32
CA HIS A 199 8.65 3.56 -0.90
C HIS A 199 9.78 2.84 -0.15
N SER A 200 11.01 2.87 -0.66
CA SER A 200 12.17 2.23 -0.02
C SER A 200 12.46 2.80 1.36
N LYS A 201 12.36 4.13 1.52
CA LYS A 201 12.53 4.79 2.82
C LYS A 201 11.45 4.34 3.81
N VAL A 202 10.21 4.18 3.35
CA VAL A 202 9.10 3.73 4.18
C VAL A 202 9.30 2.28 4.64
N LEU A 203 9.68 1.40 3.71
CA LEU A 203 9.91 -0.01 4.03
C LEU A 203 11.06 -0.16 5.02
N LYS A 204 12.16 0.58 4.81
CA LYS A 204 13.27 0.63 5.76
C LYS A 204 12.81 1.12 7.13
N TYR A 205 12.02 2.21 7.18
CA TYR A 205 11.44 2.67 8.44
C TYR A 205 10.65 1.55 9.13
N LEU A 206 9.76 0.87 8.40
CA LEU A 206 8.95 -0.22 8.92
C LEU A 206 9.81 -1.39 9.45
N THR A 207 10.85 -1.82 8.74
CA THR A 207 11.74 -2.90 9.20
C THR A 207 12.61 -2.50 10.39
N ASP A 208 13.10 -1.26 10.40
CA ASP A 208 13.92 -0.71 11.49
C ASP A 208 13.09 -0.58 12.77
N GLN A 209 11.81 -0.15 12.68
CA GLN A 209 10.89 -0.12 13.84
C GLN A 209 10.73 -1.49 14.49
N HIS A 210 10.60 -2.55 13.68
CA HIS A 210 10.42 -3.92 14.20
C HIS A 210 11.71 -4.49 14.79
N SER A 211 12.86 -4.11 14.24
CA SER A 211 14.16 -4.56 14.71
C SER A 211 14.61 -3.83 15.99
N ALA A 212 14.18 -2.58 16.17
CA ALA A 212 14.39 -1.80 17.38
C ALA A 212 13.37 -2.20 18.46
N ALA A 213 13.64 -3.29 19.18
CA ALA A 213 12.82 -3.75 20.30
C ALA A 213 12.49 -2.61 21.28
N GLY A 214 11.26 -2.10 21.23
CA GLY A 214 10.64 -1.29 22.28
C GLY A 214 11.23 0.09 22.57
N SER A 215 12.03 0.70 21.69
CA SER A 215 12.63 2.01 21.98
C SER A 215 12.52 3.01 20.83
N ILE A 216 11.31 3.53 20.62
CA ILE A 216 11.14 4.89 20.10
C ILE A 216 10.07 5.55 20.96
N ASN A 217 10.46 6.60 21.68
CA ASN A 217 9.53 7.48 22.38
C ASN A 217 8.64 8.19 21.33
N GLY A 218 7.45 7.65 21.09
CA GLY A 218 6.43 8.24 20.24
C GLY A 218 5.64 7.20 19.46
N ASP A 219 4.40 7.53 19.12
CA ASP A 219 3.60 6.71 18.21
C ASP A 219 4.27 6.69 16.83
N PRO A 220 4.64 5.50 16.30
CA PRO A 220 5.33 5.40 15.01
C PRO A 220 4.37 5.79 13.88
N LEU A 221 4.90 6.39 12.81
CA LEU A 221 4.08 6.78 11.65
C LEU A 221 3.40 5.57 10.99
N ILE A 222 4.09 4.42 10.97
CA ILE A 222 3.61 3.15 10.42
C ILE A 222 4.02 2.03 11.37
N ARG A 223 3.09 1.11 11.65
CA ARG A 223 3.34 -0.12 12.41
C ARG A 223 2.63 -1.30 11.77
N SER A 224 3.08 -2.51 12.06
CA SER A 224 2.38 -3.75 11.70
C SER A 224 2.30 -4.69 12.89
N ASN A 225 1.26 -5.55 12.93
CA ASN A 225 1.13 -6.60 13.94
C ASN A 225 1.75 -7.95 13.52
N PHE A 226 2.45 -7.96 12.39
CA PHE A 226 3.25 -9.06 11.86
C PHE A 226 4.66 -8.55 11.55
N HIS A 227 5.63 -9.46 11.44
CA HIS A 227 7.03 -9.10 11.19
C HIS A 227 7.22 -8.84 9.69
N PRO A 228 7.56 -7.62 9.24
CA PRO A 228 7.66 -7.27 7.82
C PRO A 228 8.84 -7.96 7.11
N GLY A 229 9.74 -8.57 7.87
CA GLY A 229 10.95 -9.21 7.35
C GLY A 229 12.18 -8.35 7.59
N GLN A 230 13.29 -8.76 6.97
CA GLN A 230 14.57 -8.08 7.01
C GLN A 230 14.96 -7.61 5.60
N PRO A 231 15.54 -6.41 5.47
CA PRO A 231 16.07 -5.93 4.20
C PRO A 231 17.08 -6.92 3.60
N LEU A 232 17.04 -7.12 2.27
CA LEU A 232 18.02 -7.95 1.58
C LEU A 232 19.34 -7.19 1.44
N ASP A 233 20.46 -7.92 1.46
CA ASP A 233 21.78 -7.35 1.17
C ASP A 233 21.90 -6.96 -0.31
N VAL A 234 21.62 -5.70 -0.60
CA VAL A 234 21.64 -5.16 -1.96
C VAL A 234 23.03 -5.26 -2.59
N GLU A 235 24.10 -5.03 -1.83
CA GLU A 235 25.46 -5.02 -2.37
C GLU A 235 25.93 -6.44 -2.74
N GLN A 236 25.67 -7.42 -1.88
CA GLN A 236 25.90 -8.82 -2.22
C GLN A 236 25.13 -9.19 -3.50
N LEU A 237 23.85 -8.83 -3.57
CA LEU A 237 22.97 -9.14 -4.68
C LEU A 237 23.33 -8.39 -5.98
N VAL A 238 23.95 -7.21 -5.90
CA VAL A 238 24.54 -6.49 -7.04
C VAL A 238 25.76 -7.27 -7.54
N ASN A 239 26.65 -7.68 -6.64
CA ASN A 239 27.86 -8.44 -6.98
C ASN A 239 27.53 -9.76 -7.69
N GLU A 240 26.52 -10.49 -7.23
CA GLU A 240 26.03 -11.73 -7.86
C GLU A 240 25.46 -11.53 -9.28
N ARG A 241 25.11 -10.29 -9.64
CA ARG A 241 24.42 -9.95 -10.90
C ARG A 241 25.21 -9.00 -11.79
N LEU A 242 26.50 -8.77 -11.52
CA LEU A 242 27.34 -7.84 -12.29
C LEU A 242 27.34 -8.14 -13.80
N ASP A 243 27.29 -9.40 -14.18
CA ASP A 243 27.36 -9.82 -15.58
C ASP A 243 25.98 -9.97 -16.23
N TRP A 244 24.90 -9.68 -15.51
CA TRP A 244 23.56 -9.73 -16.07
C TRP A 244 23.35 -8.60 -17.07
N ASN A 245 22.76 -8.93 -18.21
CA ASN A 245 22.23 -7.95 -19.16
C ASN A 245 20.70 -7.84 -19.03
N LYS A 246 20.09 -6.98 -19.84
CA LYS A 246 18.63 -6.79 -19.86
C LYS A 246 17.84 -8.10 -20.04
N HIS A 247 18.34 -9.04 -20.85
CA HIS A 247 17.68 -10.34 -21.07
C HIS A 247 17.77 -11.25 -19.83
N ASP A 248 18.95 -11.37 -19.22
CA ASP A 248 19.11 -12.12 -17.97
C ASP A 248 18.17 -11.61 -16.87
N TRP A 249 18.05 -10.28 -16.77
CA TRP A 249 17.10 -9.66 -15.87
C TRP A 249 15.67 -10.10 -16.16
N HIS A 250 15.17 -9.92 -17.38
CA HIS A 250 13.79 -10.32 -17.72
C HIS A 250 13.53 -11.81 -17.49
N MET A 251 14.45 -12.70 -17.86
CA MET A 251 14.23 -14.14 -17.72
C MET A 251 14.34 -14.64 -16.28
N LYS A 252 15.33 -14.18 -15.52
CA LYS A 252 15.62 -14.69 -14.17
C LYS A 252 14.89 -13.92 -13.07
N HIS A 253 14.58 -12.65 -13.30
CA HIS A 253 13.82 -11.82 -12.36
C HIS A 253 12.31 -12.00 -12.54
N CYS A 254 11.78 -11.91 -13.77
CA CYS A 254 10.34 -12.06 -14.04
C CYS A 254 9.90 -13.53 -14.12
N GLY A 255 10.79 -14.45 -14.52
CA GLY A 255 10.49 -15.89 -14.56
C GLY A 255 10.30 -16.53 -13.19
N ASN A 256 10.85 -15.91 -12.13
CA ASN A 256 10.55 -16.25 -10.74
C ASN A 256 9.29 -15.50 -10.27
N THR A 257 8.18 -15.68 -11.00
CA THR A 257 6.87 -15.24 -10.50
C THR A 257 6.66 -15.94 -9.17
N PHE A 258 6.63 -15.16 -8.09
CA PHE A 258 6.46 -15.67 -6.73
C PHE A 258 5.09 -16.33 -6.65
N GLN A 259 5.06 -17.65 -6.80
CA GLN A 259 3.91 -18.44 -6.45
C GLN A 259 3.97 -18.62 -4.94
N LEU A 260 3.12 -17.89 -4.20
CA LEU A 260 2.73 -18.36 -2.88
C LEU A 260 1.90 -19.61 -3.14
N GLU A 261 2.51 -20.78 -3.00
CA GLU A 261 1.93 -22.06 -3.39
C GLU A 261 0.71 -22.46 -2.55
N GLU A 262 0.50 -21.84 -1.38
CA GLU A 262 -0.62 -22.21 -0.50
C GLU A 262 -1.30 -20.97 0.12
N TYR A 263 -2.61 -20.90 -0.08
CA TYR A 263 -3.49 -19.97 0.63
C TYR A 263 -3.98 -20.64 1.90
N PRO A 264 -3.88 -19.97 3.06
CA PRO A 264 -4.51 -20.47 4.26
C PRO A 264 -6.03 -20.55 4.06
N PRO A 265 -6.68 -21.68 4.41
CA PRO A 265 -8.13 -21.87 4.23
C PRO A 265 -8.98 -20.88 5.03
N THR A 266 -8.36 -20.12 5.93
CA THR A 266 -8.96 -19.10 6.80
C THR A 266 -9.42 -17.83 6.06
N PHE A 267 -9.05 -17.64 4.79
CA PHE A 267 -9.32 -16.38 4.07
C PHE A 267 -10.62 -16.35 3.24
N GLY A 268 -11.40 -17.44 3.23
CA GLY A 268 -12.54 -17.59 2.30
C GLY A 268 -12.08 -17.59 0.83
N ARG A 269 -12.97 -17.91 -0.11
CA ARG A 269 -12.61 -17.75 -1.53
C ARG A 269 -12.57 -16.27 -1.88
N TRP A 270 -11.68 -15.87 -2.78
CA TRP A 270 -11.54 -14.46 -3.18
C TRP A 270 -12.87 -13.88 -3.70
N TYR A 271 -13.69 -14.74 -4.32
CA TYR A 271 -15.02 -14.41 -4.85
C TYR A 271 -16.11 -14.20 -3.80
N ASP A 272 -16.03 -14.87 -2.65
CA ASP A 272 -17.04 -14.77 -1.59
C ASP A 272 -17.01 -13.36 -0.95
N ASN A 273 -15.83 -12.74 -0.91
CA ASN A 273 -15.63 -11.36 -0.47
C ASN A 273 -16.10 -10.31 -1.50
N PHE A 274 -16.31 -10.69 -2.76
CA PHE A 274 -16.84 -9.81 -3.82
C PHE A 274 -18.37 -9.83 -3.90
N MET A 275 -19.01 -10.96 -3.55
CA MET A 275 -20.46 -11.17 -3.71
C MET A 275 -21.30 -10.86 -2.48
N ALA A 276 -20.68 -10.41 -1.38
CA ALA A 276 -21.38 -9.96 -0.18
C ALA A 276 -21.95 -8.52 -0.28
N TYR A 277 -21.94 -7.91 -1.49
CA TYR A 277 -22.48 -6.58 -1.78
C TYR A 277 -23.39 -6.58 -3.01
#